data_AF-A0A7X7QFH2-F1
#
_entry.id   AF-A0A7X7QFH2-F1
#
_cell.length_a   1.000
_cell.length_b   1.000
_cell.length_c   1.000
_cell.angle_alpha   90.00
_cell.angle_beta   90.00
_cell.angle_gamma   90.00
#
_symmetry.space_group_name_H-M   'P 1'
#
loop_
_entity.id
_entity.type
_entity.pdbx_description
1 polymer ?
#
loop_
_entity_poly.entity_id
_entity_poly.type
_entity_poly.pdbx_seq_one_letter_code
_entity_poly.pdbx_strand_id
1 'polypeptide(L)'
;MSTEVRHTVARSVTPLAWGVVLLVLGAVAREVAAYNLLRGGYDFEVAWVAVTWIGLLAVLVGLVLLVLGLVYLAGNVDYLAAREAARHRAEVRAASPAPAKEG
;
A
#
# COMPACT_ATOMS: atom_id res chain seq x y z
N MET A 1 -17.23 -4.12 -17.57
CA MET A 1 -16.26 -3.77 -16.51
C MET A 1 -14.98 -4.54 -16.83
N SER A 2 -13.96 -3.88 -17.40
CA SER A 2 -12.84 -4.57 -18.06
C SER A 2 -11.97 -5.31 -17.04
N THR A 3 -11.53 -6.51 -17.42
CA THR A 3 -10.64 -7.39 -16.66
C THR A 3 -9.34 -6.71 -16.23
N GLU A 4 -8.88 -5.70 -16.98
CA GLU A 4 -7.71 -4.87 -16.66
C GLU A 4 -7.83 -4.16 -15.29
N VAL A 5 -8.94 -3.48 -15.00
CA VAL A 5 -9.11 -2.78 -13.71
C VAL A 5 -9.06 -3.77 -12.54
N ARG A 6 -9.65 -4.95 -12.75
CA ARG A 6 -9.66 -6.03 -11.75
C ARG A 6 -8.25 -6.58 -11.49
N HIS A 7 -7.43 -6.71 -12.53
CA HIS A 7 -6.03 -7.13 -12.41
C HIS A 7 -5.12 -6.09 -11.75
N THR A 8 -5.34 -4.80 -12.01
CA THR A 8 -4.51 -3.73 -11.43
C THR A 8 -4.79 -3.54 -9.94
N VAL A 9 -6.07 -3.60 -9.53
CA VAL A 9 -6.44 -3.60 -8.10
C VAL A 9 -5.86 -4.82 -7.38
N ALA A 10 -5.96 -6.02 -7.97
CA ALA A 10 -5.42 -7.25 -7.40
C ALA A 10 -3.88 -7.22 -7.21
N ARG A 11 -3.13 -6.53 -8.07
CA ARG A 11 -1.67 -6.38 -7.91
C ARG A 11 -1.26 -5.46 -6.75
N SER A 12 -2.09 -4.48 -6.39
CA SER A 12 -1.79 -3.51 -5.32
C SER A 12 -2.08 -4.03 -3.90
N VAL A 13 -2.99 -5.00 -3.78
CA VAL A 13 -3.39 -5.57 -2.48
C VAL A 13 -2.25 -6.39 -1.87
N THR A 14 -1.48 -7.10 -2.70
CA THR A 14 -0.39 -7.98 -2.25
C THR A 14 0.74 -7.24 -1.50
N PRO A 15 1.33 -6.14 -2.02
CA PRO A 15 2.35 -5.40 -1.27
C PRO A 15 1.79 -4.70 -0.02
N LEU A 16 0.55 -4.20 -0.05
CA LEU A 16 -0.08 -3.62 1.14
C LEU A 16 -0.29 -4.66 2.25
N ALA A 17 -0.83 -5.84 1.90
CA ALA A 17 -1.07 -6.90 2.86
C ALA A 17 0.23 -7.41 3.49
N TRP A 18 1.25 -7.67 2.68
CA TRP A 18 2.57 -8.06 3.19
C TRP A 18 3.25 -6.95 3.98
N GLY A 19 3.07 -5.69 3.57
CA GLY A 19 3.58 -4.53 4.30
C GLY A 19 3.04 -4.46 5.73
N VAL A 20 1.73 -4.60 5.89
CA VAL A 20 1.06 -4.62 7.20
C VAL A 20 1.52 -5.82 8.03
N VAL A 21 1.56 -7.03 7.45
CA VAL A 21 1.99 -8.24 8.16
C VAL A 21 3.42 -8.11 8.68
N LEU A 22 4.34 -7.62 7.86
CA LEU A 22 5.74 -7.44 8.26
C LEU A 22 5.92 -6.36 9.33
N LEU A 23 5.15 -5.28 9.27
CA LEU A 23 5.13 -4.26 10.33
C LEU A 23 4.69 -4.86 11.67
N VAL A 24 3.57 -5.58 11.68
CA VAL A 24 3.02 -6.15 12.92
C VAL A 24 3.96 -7.21 13.49
N LEU A 25 4.40 -8.17 12.67
CA LEU A 25 5.30 -9.24 13.12
C LEU A 25 6.66 -8.69 13.56
N GLY A 26 7.22 -7.74 12.83
CA GLY A 26 8.48 -7.11 13.17
C GLY A 26 8.42 -6.32 14.47
N ALA A 27 7.34 -5.57 14.70
CA ALA A 27 7.11 -4.84 15.94
C ALA A 27 6.94 -5.79 17.13
N VAL A 28 6.12 -6.84 17.00
CA VAL A 28 5.92 -7.85 18.05
C VAL A 28 7.22 -8.56 18.38
N ALA A 29 7.98 -9.02 17.37
CA ALA A 29 9.25 -9.69 17.58
C ALA A 29 10.26 -8.79 18.33
N ARG A 30 10.28 -7.50 17.99
CA ARG A 30 11.13 -6.51 18.66
C ARG A 30 10.73 -6.30 20.13
N GLU A 31 9.44 -6.13 20.41
CA GLU A 31 8.93 -5.96 21.78
C GLU A 31 9.19 -7.20 22.65
N VAL A 32 8.96 -8.39 22.10
CA VAL A 32 9.26 -9.66 22.77
C VAL A 32 10.75 -9.78 23.06
N ALA A 33 11.62 -9.41 22.12
CA ALA A 33 13.06 -9.47 22.31
C ALA A 33 13.54 -8.46 23.36
N ALA A 34 13.05 -7.22 23.31
CA ALA A 34 13.36 -6.19 24.31
C ALA A 34 12.93 -6.62 25.72
N TYR A 35 11.74 -7.20 25.83
CA TYR A 35 11.25 -7.75 27.09
C TYR A 35 12.15 -8.87 27.65
N ASN A 36 12.59 -9.79 26.79
CA ASN A 36 13.45 -10.89 27.21
C ASN A 36 14.88 -10.43 27.53
N LEU A 37 15.40 -9.39 26.87
CA LEU A 37 16.68 -8.76 27.23
C LEU A 37 16.66 -8.14 28.62
N LEU A 38 15.54 -7.54 29.02
CA LEU A 38 15.39 -6.96 30.36
C LEU A 38 15.19 -8.00 31.46
N ARG A 39 14.76 -9.22 31.10
CA ARG A 39 14.34 -10.27 32.05
C ARG A 39 15.31 -11.46 32.13
N GLY A 40 16.10 -11.69 31.09
CA GLY A 40 17.05 -12.80 31.00
C GLY A 40 18.46 -12.42 31.47
N GLY A 41 19.10 -13.29 32.25
CA GLY A 41 20.54 -13.22 32.48
C GLY A 41 21.33 -13.52 31.20
N TYR A 42 22.61 -13.12 31.19
CA TYR A 42 23.55 -13.06 30.05
C TYR A 42 23.52 -14.20 29.00
N ASP A 43 23.05 -15.41 29.33
CA ASP A 43 23.18 -16.62 28.50
C ASP A 43 22.49 -16.55 27.12
N PHE A 44 21.49 -15.67 26.94
CA PHE A 44 20.78 -15.53 25.66
C PHE A 44 20.76 -14.10 25.09
N GLU A 45 21.58 -13.19 25.63
CA GLU A 45 21.58 -11.77 25.23
C GLU A 45 21.82 -11.60 23.73
N VAL A 46 22.82 -12.31 23.17
CA VAL A 46 23.16 -12.24 21.75
C VAL A 46 22.00 -12.66 20.85
N ALA A 47 21.25 -13.71 21.24
CA ALA A 47 20.12 -14.20 20.47
C ALA A 47 18.98 -13.16 20.44
N TRP A 48 18.66 -12.57 21.59
CA TRP A 48 17.59 -11.56 21.67
C TRP A 48 17.98 -10.23 21.02
N VAL A 49 19.26 -9.84 21.07
CA VAL A 49 19.76 -8.71 20.27
C VAL A 49 19.57 -8.98 18.78
N ALA A 50 19.90 -10.19 18.30
CA ALA A 50 19.68 -10.56 16.90
C ALA A 50 18.20 -10.52 16.51
N VAL A 51 17.29 -11.04 17.35
CA VAL A 51 15.83 -10.98 17.12
C VAL A 51 15.34 -9.52 17.05
N THR A 52 15.89 -8.63 17.89
CA THR A 52 15.56 -7.19 17.87
C THR A 52 15.92 -6.56 16.52
N TRP A 53 17.10 -6.86 15.99
CA TRP A 53 17.54 -6.36 14.68
C TRP A 53 16.72 -6.95 13.52
N ILE A 54 16.41 -8.25 13.57
CA ILE A 54 15.55 -8.91 12.57
C ILE A 54 14.15 -8.29 12.59
N GLY A 55 13.58 -8.06 13.77
CA GLY A 55 12.30 -7.38 13.94
C GLY A 55 12.32 -5.97 13.34
N LEU A 56 13.38 -5.20 13.58
CA LEU A 56 13.55 -3.87 12.99
C LEU A 56 13.62 -3.93 11.46
N LEU A 57 14.39 -4.86 10.89
CA LEU A 57 14.46 -5.06 9.44
C LEU A 57 13.10 -5.41 8.84
N ALA A 58 12.34 -6.29 9.48
CA ALA A 58 10.99 -6.64 9.05
C ALA A 58 10.06 -5.41 9.05
N VAL A 59 10.14 -4.56 10.08
CA VAL A 59 9.38 -3.29 10.13
C VAL A 59 9.77 -2.37 8.96
N LEU A 60 11.07 -2.20 8.70
CA LEU A 60 11.53 -1.34 7.60
C LEU A 60 11.07 -1.85 6.23
N VAL A 61 11.20 -3.15 5.98
CA VAL A 61 10.71 -3.77 4.73
C VAL A 61 9.19 -3.63 4.61
N GLY A 62 8.47 -3.86 5.72
CA GLY A 62 7.02 -3.69 5.76
C GLY A 62 6.59 -2.27 5.41
N LEU A 63 7.29 -1.26 5.95
CA LEU A 63 7.06 0.15 5.66
C LEU A 63 7.28 0.48 4.17
N VAL A 64 8.36 -0.03 3.57
CA VAL A 64 8.65 0.16 2.13
C VAL A 64 7.54 -0.43 1.27
N LEU A 65 7.08 -1.65 1.57
CA LEU A 65 5.98 -2.28 0.84
C LEU A 65 4.67 -1.50 0.99
N LEU A 66 4.42 -0.92 2.16
CA LEU A 66 3.25 -0.08 2.41
C LEU A 66 3.31 1.21 1.59
N VAL A 67 4.45 1.89 1.56
CA VAL A 67 4.66 3.09 0.74
C VAL A 67 4.47 2.75 -0.75
N LEU A 68 5.08 1.68 -1.25
CA LEU A 68 4.89 1.24 -2.63
C LEU A 68 3.43 0.92 -2.93
N GLY A 69 2.77 0.18 -2.06
CA GLY A 69 1.35 -0.15 -2.17
C GLY A 69 0.45 1.08 -2.22
N LEU A 70 0.72 2.08 -1.37
CA LEU A 70 0.00 3.35 -1.34
C LEU A 70 0.23 4.18 -2.62
N VAL A 71 1.47 4.25 -3.12
CA VAL A 71 1.79 4.95 -4.37
C VAL A 71 1.05 4.29 -5.56
N TYR A 72 1.05 2.96 -5.62
CA TYR A 72 0.29 2.24 -6.65
C TYR A 72 -1.22 2.46 -6.54
N LEU A 73 -1.75 2.50 -5.31
CA LEU A 73 -3.17 2.75 -5.08
C LEU A 73 -3.55 4.18 -5.50
N ALA A 74 -2.76 5.18 -5.11
CA ALA A 74 -2.97 6.58 -5.48
C ALA A 74 -2.95 6.78 -7.00
N GLY A 75 -1.94 6.23 -7.69
CA GLY A 75 -1.86 6.33 -9.16
C GLY A 75 -3.03 5.68 -9.89
N ASN A 76 -3.59 4.58 -9.35
CA ASN A 76 -4.80 3.97 -9.91
C ASN A 76 -6.06 4.82 -9.68
N VAL A 77 -6.19 5.45 -8.52
CA VAL A 77 -7.31 6.36 -8.23
C VAL A 77 -7.26 7.57 -9.17
N ASP A 78 -6.09 8.16 -9.37
CA ASP A 78 -5.91 9.29 -10.31
C ASP A 78 -6.26 8.90 -11.75
N TYR A 79 -5.84 7.71 -12.18
CA TYR A 79 -6.20 7.19 -13.50
C TYR A 79 -7.71 6.98 -13.67
N LEU A 80 -8.37 6.41 -12.66
CA LEU A 80 -9.81 6.19 -12.67
C LEU A 80 -10.58 7.52 -12.69
N ALA A 81 -10.18 8.48 -11.87
CA ALA A 81 -10.76 9.83 -11.83
C ALA A 81 -10.60 10.55 -13.17
N ALA A 82 -9.43 10.46 -13.80
CA ALA A 82 -9.19 11.03 -15.13
C ALA A 82 -10.08 10.39 -16.21
N ARG A 83 -10.30 9.07 -16.12
CA ARG A 83 -11.16 8.33 -17.06
C ARG A 83 -12.64 8.68 -16.91
N GLU A 84 -13.11 8.84 -15.68
CA GLU A 84 -14.48 9.28 -15.39
C GLU A 84 -14.71 10.73 -15.84
N ALA A 85 -13.75 11.63 -15.58
CA ALA A 85 -13.80 12.99 -16.08
C ALA A 85 -13.87 13.05 -17.63
N ALA A 86 -13.14 12.19 -18.33
CA ALA A 86 -13.20 12.09 -19.78
C ALA A 86 -14.56 11.57 -20.29
N ARG A 87 -15.17 10.59 -19.60
CA ARG A 87 -16.53 10.12 -19.92
C ARG A 87 -17.58 11.21 -19.75
N HIS A 88 -17.57 11.90 -18.62
CA HIS A 88 -18.51 13.00 -18.38
C HIS A 88 -18.37 14.11 -19.42
N ARG A 89 -17.15 14.47 -19.85
CA ARG A 89 -16.97 15.45 -20.94
C ARG A 89 -17.53 14.98 -22.28
N ALA A 90 -17.41 13.70 -22.59
CA ALA A 90 -17.95 13.12 -23.82
C ALA A 90 -19.49 13.09 -23.80
N GLU A 91 -20.09 12.73 -22.67
CA GLU A 91 -21.53 12.75 -22.45
C GLU A 91 -22.09 14.17 -22.52
N VAL A 92 -21.42 15.16 -21.89
CA VAL A 92 -21.80 16.57 -21.99
C VAL A 92 -21.70 17.10 -23.42
N ARG A 93 -20.64 16.73 -24.18
CA ARG A 93 -20.53 17.10 -25.60
C ARG A 93 -21.61 16.46 -26.47
N ALA A 94 -21.98 15.22 -26.20
CA ALA A 94 -23.05 14.53 -26.93
C ALA A 94 -24.44 15.09 -26.58
N ALA A 95 -24.61 15.58 -25.36
CA ALA A 95 -25.85 16.19 -24.89
C ALA A 95 -26.00 17.68 -25.25
N SER A 96 -24.91 18.37 -25.64
CA SER A 96 -24.97 19.76 -26.10
C SER A 96 -25.51 19.82 -27.54
N PRO A 97 -26.70 20.40 -27.79
CA PRO A 97 -27.18 20.64 -29.15
C PRO A 97 -26.24 21.63 -29.84
N ALA A 98 -25.95 21.38 -31.12
CA ALA A 98 -25.07 22.24 -31.92
C ALA A 98 -25.58 23.69 -31.88
N PRO A 99 -24.68 24.70 -31.81
CA PRO A 99 -25.10 26.09 -31.89
C PRO A 99 -25.84 26.28 -33.21
N ALA A 100 -27.10 26.69 -33.12
CA ALA A 100 -27.89 27.06 -34.29
C ALA A 100 -27.10 28.14 -35.02
N LYS A 101 -26.74 27.87 -36.27
CA LYS A 101 -26.23 28.91 -37.16
C LYS A 101 -27.40 29.86 -37.40
N GLU A 102 -27.46 30.94 -36.63
CA GLU A 102 -28.31 32.09 -36.94
C GLU A 102 -27.83 32.66 -38.28
N GLY A 103 -28.74 32.63 -39.25
CA GLY A 103 -28.56 33.19 -40.59
C GLY A 103 -29.19 34.57 -40.70
#